data_AF-A0A7X1G1G7-F1
#
_entry.id   AF-A0A7X1G1G7-F1
#
_cell.length_a   1.000
_cell.length_b   1.000
_cell.length_c   1.000
_cell.angle_alpha   90.00
_cell.angle_beta   90.00
_cell.angle_gamma   90.00
#
_symmetry.space_group_name_H-M   'P 1'
#
loop_
_entity.id
_entity.type
_entity.pdbx_description
1 polymer ?
#
loop_
_entity_poly.entity_id
_entity_poly.type
_entity_poly.pdbx_seq_one_letter_code
_entity_poly.pdbx_strand_id
1 'polypeptide(L)'
;MLDHNAAAARIFTAALIVIGDEILSGRTHDKNIAQVATWLQVQGIRLKEVRVVADEEPAIVEAVNTLRARNDYLFTTGGIGPTHDDITVDAIAAALGVGVEVHPAARAILEDYYATRGGLTEARLRMARVPAGADLIPNRFTGAPGIRWGNIYIMAGVPSITAGMLEALTGTLEGGAPLLSETIGCWVGESEVADLLRQTEKTHEGCQIGSYPFWREGRTGANFVIRSVDPDRLAACCAALAAGLTAGGRTPVAGGL
;
A
#
# COMPACT_ATOMS: atom_id res chain seq x y z
N MET A 1 39.38 -11.14 -0.86
CA MET A 1 38.46 -11.85 0.03
C MET A 1 37.35 -10.85 0.32
N LEU A 2 36.32 -10.85 -0.52
CA LEU A 2 35.19 -9.93 -0.37
C LEU A 2 34.24 -10.56 0.64
N ASP A 3 33.94 -9.82 1.70
CA ASP A 3 33.02 -10.23 2.75
C ASP A 3 31.64 -10.45 2.14
N HIS A 4 31.31 -11.72 1.87
CA HIS A 4 29.95 -12.18 1.65
C HIS A 4 29.21 -12.20 2.99
N ASN A 5 28.89 -11.02 3.50
CA ASN A 5 27.89 -10.88 4.54
C ASN A 5 26.85 -9.84 4.08
N ALA A 6 26.08 -10.23 3.07
CA ALA A 6 24.82 -9.56 2.79
C ALA A 6 23.88 -9.89 3.96
N ALA A 7 23.98 -9.09 5.03
CA ALA A 7 22.96 -9.05 6.06
C ALA A 7 21.60 -8.97 5.35
N ALA A 8 20.68 -9.88 5.67
CA ALA A 8 19.38 -9.95 5.02
C ALA A 8 18.76 -8.55 4.98
N ALA A 9 18.54 -8.02 3.77
CA ALA A 9 18.07 -6.66 3.58
C ALA A 9 16.78 -6.47 4.40
N ARG A 10 16.77 -5.47 5.29
CA ARG A 10 15.61 -5.18 6.15
C ARG A 10 14.36 -5.04 5.29
N ILE A 11 13.29 -5.73 5.71
CA ILE A 11 11.99 -5.63 5.07
C ILE A 11 11.23 -4.49 5.75
N PHE A 12 10.91 -3.44 4.99
CA PHE A 12 10.03 -2.38 5.44
C PHE A 12 8.58 -2.76 5.18
N THR A 13 7.70 -2.48 6.14
CA THR A 13 6.28 -2.82 6.07
C THR A 13 5.39 -1.59 6.17
N ALA A 14 4.23 -1.68 5.54
CA ALA A 14 3.19 -0.69 5.66
C ALA A 14 1.83 -1.35 5.89
N ALA A 15 0.91 -0.60 6.48
CA ALA A 15 -0.53 -0.90 6.46
C ALA A 15 -1.31 0.30 5.89
N LEU A 16 -2.54 0.04 5.42
CA LEU A 16 -3.45 1.05 4.90
C LEU A 16 -4.82 0.96 5.61
N ILE A 17 -5.37 2.10 6.02
CA ILE A 17 -6.75 2.23 6.47
C ILE A 17 -7.52 3.06 5.44
N VAL A 18 -8.54 2.46 4.83
CA VAL A 18 -9.52 3.18 4.02
C VAL A 18 -10.70 3.53 4.93
N ILE A 19 -10.99 4.82 5.06
CA ILE A 19 -12.04 5.36 5.93
C ILE A 19 -13.14 5.90 5.03
N GLY A 20 -14.34 5.34 5.13
CA GLY A 20 -15.47 5.74 4.29
C GLY A 20 -16.61 4.72 4.27
N ASP A 21 -17.79 5.13 4.74
CA ASP A 21 -19.03 4.33 4.72
C ASP A 21 -19.47 3.96 3.29
N GLU A 22 -19.15 4.80 2.30
CA GLU A 22 -19.42 4.54 0.89
C GLU A 22 -18.60 3.37 0.32
N ILE A 23 -17.44 3.08 0.92
CA ILE A 23 -16.61 1.93 0.57
C ILE A 23 -17.19 0.67 1.19
N LEU A 24 -17.57 0.72 2.48
CA LEU A 24 -18.19 -0.41 3.17
C LEU A 24 -19.54 -0.81 2.58
N SER A 25 -20.33 0.16 2.13
CA SER A 25 -21.61 -0.09 1.44
C SER A 25 -21.46 -0.56 -0.01
N GLY A 26 -20.24 -0.53 -0.56
CA GLY A 26 -19.96 -0.85 -1.96
C GLY A 26 -20.47 0.18 -2.97
N ARG A 27 -20.99 1.33 -2.51
CA ARG A 27 -21.44 2.43 -3.37
C ARG A 27 -20.29 2.97 -4.22
N THR A 28 -19.12 3.07 -3.62
CA THR A 28 -17.89 3.50 -4.29
C THR A 28 -16.92 2.33 -4.32
N HIS A 29 -16.40 2.02 -5.51
CA HIS A 29 -15.32 1.07 -5.64
C HIS A 29 -14.01 1.76 -5.27
N ASP A 30 -13.34 1.29 -4.22
CA ASP A 30 -12.05 1.83 -3.83
C ASP A 30 -11.01 1.64 -4.95
N LYS A 31 -10.23 2.68 -5.18
CA LYS A 31 -9.07 2.67 -6.09
C LYS A 31 -7.75 2.93 -5.35
N ASN A 32 -7.82 3.38 -4.11
CA ASN A 32 -6.64 3.80 -3.36
C ASN A 32 -5.80 2.60 -2.91
N ILE A 33 -6.40 1.47 -2.58
CA ILE A 33 -5.69 0.24 -2.19
C ILE A 33 -4.71 -0.18 -3.27
N ALA A 34 -5.18 -0.33 -4.51
CA ALA A 34 -4.33 -0.75 -5.62
C ALA A 34 -3.22 0.26 -5.91
N GLN A 35 -3.55 1.56 -5.86
CA GLN A 35 -2.59 2.63 -6.11
C GLN A 35 -1.49 2.70 -5.04
N VAL A 36 -1.88 2.71 -3.76
CA VAL A 36 -0.96 2.73 -2.63
C VAL A 36 -0.10 1.46 -2.63
N ALA A 37 -0.68 0.28 -2.85
CA ALA A 37 0.05 -0.98 -2.92
C ALA A 37 1.10 -0.98 -4.05
N THR A 38 0.75 -0.44 -5.23
CA THR A 38 1.67 -0.35 -6.36
C THR A 38 2.79 0.64 -6.08
N TRP A 39 2.45 1.80 -5.53
CA TRP A 39 3.44 2.81 -5.17
C TRP A 39 4.42 2.31 -4.09
N LEU A 40 3.92 1.64 -3.05
CA LEU A 40 4.75 1.05 -1.98
C LEU A 40 5.74 0.01 -2.51
N GLN A 41 5.33 -0.79 -3.50
CA GLN A 41 6.24 -1.74 -4.15
C GLN A 41 7.41 -1.03 -4.84
N VAL A 42 7.16 0.10 -5.52
CA VAL A 42 8.22 0.93 -6.11
C VAL A 42 9.13 1.50 -5.03
N GLN A 43 8.59 1.83 -3.85
CA GLN A 43 9.38 2.28 -2.70
C GLN A 43 10.10 1.14 -1.95
N GLY A 44 9.99 -0.13 -2.37
CA GLY A 44 10.58 -1.25 -1.64
C GLY A 44 9.91 -1.54 -0.28
N ILE A 45 8.64 -1.15 -0.12
CA ILE A 45 7.87 -1.32 1.12
C ILE A 45 6.74 -2.34 0.89
N ARG A 46 6.57 -3.28 1.81
CA ARG A 46 5.56 -4.35 1.71
C ARG A 46 4.28 -3.93 2.42
N LEU A 47 3.19 -3.76 1.68
CA LEU A 47 1.86 -3.62 2.27
C LEU A 47 1.45 -4.95 2.91
N LYS A 48 1.22 -4.95 4.23
CA LYS A 48 0.94 -6.15 5.04
C LYS A 48 -0.52 -6.34 5.39
N GLU A 49 -1.24 -5.24 5.59
CA GLU A 49 -2.63 -5.26 6.00
C GLU A 49 -3.36 -4.05 5.43
N VAL A 50 -4.60 -4.26 5.01
CA VAL A 50 -5.53 -3.20 4.67
C VAL A 50 -6.78 -3.38 5.53
N ARG A 51 -7.27 -2.30 6.13
CA ARG A 51 -8.59 -2.26 6.77
C ARG A 51 -9.45 -1.24 6.06
N VAL A 52 -10.72 -1.58 5.85
CA VAL A 52 -11.76 -0.63 5.49
C VAL A 52 -12.62 -0.43 6.75
N VAL A 53 -12.78 0.80 7.20
CA VAL A 53 -13.50 1.13 8.44
C VAL A 53 -14.54 2.21 8.19
N ALA A 54 -15.57 2.23 9.04
CA ALA A 54 -16.63 3.23 9.01
C ALA A 54 -16.10 4.61 9.41
N ASP A 55 -16.85 5.65 9.09
CA ASP A 55 -16.63 7.02 9.56
C ASP A 55 -17.04 7.18 11.04
N GLU A 56 -16.52 6.29 11.88
CA GLU A 56 -16.77 6.23 13.32
C GLU A 56 -15.45 6.31 14.09
N GLU A 57 -15.34 7.27 15.01
CA GLU A 57 -14.12 7.51 15.78
C GLU A 57 -13.57 6.23 16.46
N PRO A 58 -14.38 5.39 17.16
CA PRO A 58 -13.86 4.18 17.79
C PRO A 58 -13.22 3.20 16.80
N ALA A 59 -13.81 3.05 15.60
CA ALA A 59 -13.30 2.15 14.56
C ALA A 59 -11.97 2.65 13.98
N ILE A 60 -11.87 3.95 13.72
CA ILE A 60 -10.64 4.59 13.24
C ILE A 60 -9.54 4.49 14.32
N VAL A 61 -9.86 4.80 15.58
CA VAL A 61 -8.91 4.75 16.70
C VAL A 61 -8.35 3.34 16.90
N GLU A 62 -9.20 2.32 16.88
CA GLU A 62 -8.78 0.92 17.02
C GLU A 62 -7.82 0.50 15.89
N ALA A 63 -8.19 0.80 14.64
CA ALA A 63 -7.40 0.48 13.47
C ALA A 63 -6.04 1.20 13.48
N VAL A 64 -6.03 2.49 13.78
CA VAL A 64 -4.81 3.31 13.85
C VAL A 64 -3.86 2.78 14.91
N ASN A 65 -4.34 2.55 16.14
CA ASN A 65 -3.52 2.04 17.24
C ASN A 65 -2.92 0.67 16.94
N THR A 66 -3.72 -0.21 16.33
CA THR A 66 -3.27 -1.56 15.98
C THR A 66 -2.21 -1.52 14.87
N LEU A 67 -2.47 -0.76 13.80
CA LEU A 67 -1.67 -0.84 12.58
C LEU A 67 -0.41 0.01 12.64
N ARG A 68 -0.43 1.18 13.32
CA ARG A 68 0.77 2.01 13.48
C ARG A 68 1.86 1.34 14.31
N ALA A 69 1.47 0.45 15.23
CA ALA A 69 2.39 -0.27 16.11
C ALA A 69 2.99 -1.53 15.45
N ARG A 70 2.29 -2.11 14.46
CA ARG A 70 2.69 -3.37 13.80
C ARG A 70 3.52 -3.17 12.52
N ASN A 71 3.61 -1.95 12.02
CA ASN A 71 4.21 -1.66 10.73
C ASN A 71 5.15 -0.46 10.81
N ASP A 72 6.16 -0.43 9.95
CA ASP A 72 7.06 0.72 9.85
C ASP A 72 6.29 1.97 9.42
N TYR A 73 5.27 1.82 8.57
CA TYR A 73 4.43 2.91 8.07
C TYR A 73 2.93 2.60 8.15
N LEU A 74 2.12 3.61 8.46
CA LEU A 74 0.66 3.55 8.37
C LEU A 74 0.16 4.62 7.41
N PHE A 75 -0.56 4.22 6.38
CA PHE A 75 -1.26 5.12 5.48
C PHE A 75 -2.74 5.13 5.81
N THR A 76 -3.40 6.28 5.66
CA THR A 76 -4.86 6.36 5.65
C THR A 76 -5.35 7.13 4.44
N THR A 77 -6.55 6.81 3.97
CA THR A 77 -7.25 7.57 2.92
C THR A 77 -8.69 7.79 3.31
N GLY A 78 -9.19 9.01 3.12
CA GLY A 78 -10.58 9.38 3.42
C GLY A 78 -10.70 10.33 4.61
N GLY A 79 -11.87 10.94 4.75
CA GLY A 79 -12.27 11.69 5.94
C GLY A 79 -11.44 12.93 6.34
N ILE A 80 -10.74 13.58 5.40
CA ILE A 80 -9.97 14.82 5.64
C ILE A 80 -10.47 16.05 4.87
N GLY A 81 -11.67 15.96 4.28
CA GLY A 81 -12.30 17.07 3.58
C GLY A 81 -12.92 18.12 4.51
N PRO A 82 -13.73 19.03 3.94
CA PRO A 82 -14.32 20.15 4.67
C PRO A 82 -15.66 19.81 5.37
N THR A 83 -16.22 18.61 5.18
CA THR A 83 -17.56 18.28 5.68
C THR A 83 -17.52 17.80 7.14
N HIS A 84 -18.69 17.52 7.70
CA HIS A 84 -18.86 17.23 9.13
C HIS A 84 -18.57 15.76 9.46
N ASP A 85 -18.78 14.89 8.49
CA ASP A 85 -18.42 13.47 8.44
C ASP A 85 -16.92 13.25 8.18
N ASP A 86 -16.18 14.26 7.73
CA ASP A 86 -14.70 14.23 7.67
C ASP A 86 -14.09 14.31 9.09
N ILE A 87 -13.99 13.18 9.77
CA ILE A 87 -13.51 13.05 11.17
C ILE A 87 -12.14 12.38 11.32
N THR A 88 -11.43 12.08 10.22
CA THR A 88 -10.18 11.29 10.27
C THR A 88 -9.09 11.97 11.08
N VAL A 89 -8.93 13.29 10.94
CA VAL A 89 -7.94 14.07 11.72
C VAL A 89 -8.25 14.01 13.21
N ASP A 90 -9.53 14.19 13.57
CA ASP A 90 -10.00 14.17 14.96
C ASP A 90 -9.76 12.79 15.59
N ALA A 91 -10.15 11.73 14.90
CA ALA A 91 -9.99 10.36 15.39
C ALA A 91 -8.51 9.94 15.50
N ILE A 92 -7.66 10.35 14.55
CA ILE A 92 -6.23 10.06 14.64
C ILE A 92 -5.58 10.83 15.79
N ALA A 93 -5.96 12.10 16.02
CA ALA A 93 -5.48 12.86 17.17
C ALA A 93 -5.89 12.20 18.51
N ALA A 94 -7.13 11.71 18.59
CA ALA A 94 -7.62 10.95 19.74
C ALA A 94 -6.80 9.65 19.96
N ALA A 95 -6.52 8.90 18.89
CA ALA A 95 -5.68 7.70 18.96
C ALA A 95 -4.23 8.00 19.41
N LEU A 96 -3.75 9.20 19.11
CA LEU A 96 -2.42 9.67 19.48
C LEU A 96 -2.35 10.26 20.90
N GLY A 97 -3.49 10.59 21.49
CA GLY A 97 -3.55 11.31 22.77
C GLY A 97 -3.06 12.75 22.67
N VAL A 98 -3.18 13.37 21.49
CA VAL A 98 -2.77 14.76 21.22
C VAL A 98 -3.97 15.62 20.83
N GLY A 99 -3.81 16.95 20.92
CA GLY A 99 -4.84 17.88 20.46
C GLY A 99 -4.91 17.99 18.93
N VAL A 100 -5.95 18.67 18.44
CA VAL A 100 -6.06 19.09 17.03
C VAL A 100 -5.80 20.58 16.94
N GLU A 101 -4.94 21.00 16.00
CA GLU A 101 -4.62 22.41 15.77
C GLU A 101 -4.76 22.78 14.30
N VAL A 102 -4.90 24.08 14.02
CA VAL A 102 -4.83 24.61 12.66
C VAL A 102 -3.37 24.84 12.31
N HIS A 103 -2.83 24.08 11.36
CA HIS A 103 -1.44 24.23 10.95
C HIS A 103 -1.25 25.54 10.19
N PRO A 104 -0.32 26.43 10.62
CA PRO A 104 -0.18 27.77 10.04
C PRO A 104 0.17 27.73 8.54
N ALA A 105 1.05 26.82 8.12
CA ALA A 105 1.37 26.66 6.70
C ALA A 105 0.20 26.10 5.87
N ALA A 106 -0.59 25.16 6.41
CA ALA A 106 -1.75 24.63 5.69
C ALA A 106 -2.81 25.72 5.51
N ARG A 107 -3.04 26.53 6.56
CA ARG A 107 -3.91 27.70 6.49
C ARG A 107 -3.45 28.67 5.41
N ALA A 108 -2.16 29.02 5.36
CA ALA A 108 -1.62 29.93 4.36
C ALA A 108 -1.81 29.39 2.93
N ILE A 109 -1.58 28.08 2.70
CA ILE A 109 -1.83 27.44 1.40
C ILE A 109 -3.32 27.55 1.02
N LEU A 110 -4.23 27.31 1.97
CA LEU A 110 -5.67 27.42 1.72
C LEU A 110 -6.13 28.86 1.49
N GLU A 111 -5.57 29.84 2.20
CA GLU A 111 -5.87 31.26 2.01
C GLU A 111 -5.49 31.70 0.59
N ASP A 112 -4.29 31.36 0.12
CA ASP A 112 -3.85 31.63 -1.25
C ASP A 112 -4.73 30.89 -2.28
N TYR A 113 -4.95 29.59 -2.07
CA TYR A 113 -5.76 28.77 -2.97
C TYR A 113 -7.21 29.28 -3.08
N TYR A 114 -7.81 29.76 -2.00
CA TYR A 114 -9.19 30.24 -2.00
C TYR A 114 -9.37 31.74 -2.25
N ALA A 115 -8.28 32.52 -2.37
CA ALA A 115 -8.33 33.97 -2.60
C ALA A 115 -9.23 34.36 -3.80
N THR A 116 -9.18 33.57 -4.87
CA THR A 116 -9.98 33.77 -6.10
C THR A 116 -11.22 32.86 -6.19
N ARG A 117 -11.49 32.07 -5.14
CA ARG A 117 -12.51 30.99 -5.15
C ARG A 117 -13.55 31.14 -4.02
N GLY A 118 -13.83 32.38 -3.63
CA GLY A 118 -14.81 32.71 -2.60
C GLY A 118 -14.28 32.73 -1.17
N GLY A 119 -12.95 32.79 -0.98
CA GLY A 119 -12.30 33.00 0.31
C GLY A 119 -12.25 31.77 1.23
N LEU A 120 -11.50 31.89 2.32
CA LEU A 120 -11.37 30.84 3.32
C LEU A 120 -12.59 30.87 4.27
N THR A 121 -13.50 29.92 4.13
CA THR A 121 -14.64 29.74 5.05
C THR A 121 -14.26 28.82 6.21
N GLU A 122 -15.04 28.78 7.29
CA GLU A 122 -14.82 27.85 8.41
C GLU A 122 -14.79 26.39 7.96
N ALA A 123 -15.67 25.99 7.04
CA ALA A 123 -15.66 24.64 6.47
C ALA A 123 -14.36 24.35 5.70
N ARG A 124 -13.83 25.33 4.96
CA ARG A 124 -12.55 25.17 4.24
C ARG A 124 -11.37 25.16 5.20
N LEU A 125 -11.40 25.97 6.26
CA LEU A 125 -10.39 26.01 7.31
C LEU A 125 -10.24 24.66 8.04
N ARG A 126 -11.30 23.83 8.09
CA ARG A 126 -11.21 22.46 8.62
C ARG A 126 -10.13 21.63 7.93
N MET A 127 -9.87 21.85 6.64
CA MET A 127 -8.82 21.13 5.88
C MET A 127 -7.39 21.57 6.24
N ALA A 128 -7.21 22.61 7.08
CA ALA A 128 -5.91 22.96 7.67
C ALA A 128 -5.70 22.38 9.07
N ARG A 129 -6.67 21.60 9.58
CA ARG A 129 -6.56 20.95 10.88
C ARG A 129 -5.63 19.75 10.79
N VAL A 130 -4.78 19.57 11.80
CA VAL A 130 -3.85 18.46 11.93
C VAL A 130 -3.76 17.98 13.38
N PRO A 131 -3.37 16.73 13.66
CA PRO A 131 -2.93 16.34 15.00
C PRO A 131 -1.71 17.19 15.41
N ALA A 132 -1.68 17.66 16.66
CA ALA A 132 -0.61 18.55 17.13
C ALA A 132 0.78 17.91 16.93
N GLY A 133 1.72 18.69 16.37
CA GLY A 133 3.06 18.22 16.02
C GLY A 133 3.16 17.43 14.71
N ALA A 134 2.13 17.48 13.86
CA ALA A 134 2.19 16.91 12.52
C ALA A 134 2.92 17.82 11.52
N ASP A 135 3.55 17.19 10.53
CA ASP A 135 4.08 17.80 9.32
C ASP A 135 3.06 17.73 8.17
N LEU A 136 3.31 18.49 7.10
CA LEU A 136 2.48 18.50 5.90
C LEU A 136 3.10 17.68 4.77
N ILE A 137 2.24 16.96 4.04
CA ILE A 137 2.59 16.31 2.78
C ILE A 137 2.12 17.26 1.66
N PRO A 138 3.04 17.79 0.82
CA PRO A 138 2.66 18.66 -0.27
C PRO A 138 1.66 17.99 -1.21
N ASN A 139 0.70 18.78 -1.68
CA ASN A 139 -0.29 18.35 -2.66
C ASN A 139 -0.38 19.40 -3.76
N ARG A 140 -0.04 19.01 -4.99
CA ARG A 140 -0.03 19.90 -6.15
C ARG A 140 -1.39 20.04 -6.84
N PHE A 141 -2.36 19.18 -6.51
CA PHE A 141 -3.65 19.13 -7.19
C PHE A 141 -4.73 19.97 -6.49
N THR A 142 -4.65 20.13 -5.17
CA THR A 142 -5.58 20.96 -4.39
C THR A 142 -4.83 21.77 -3.36
N GLY A 143 -5.47 22.83 -2.82
CA GLY A 143 -4.90 23.63 -1.74
C GLY A 143 -4.83 22.91 -0.39
N ALA A 144 -5.45 21.74 -0.24
CA ALA A 144 -5.41 20.99 1.01
C ALA A 144 -4.22 20.01 1.01
N PRO A 145 -3.23 20.17 1.91
CA PRO A 145 -2.11 19.26 2.03
C PRO A 145 -2.54 17.91 2.64
N GLY A 146 -1.72 16.89 2.45
CA GLY A 146 -1.79 15.68 3.28
C GLY A 146 -1.09 15.94 4.62
N ILE A 147 -1.16 14.97 5.53
CA ILE A 147 -0.63 15.14 6.89
C ILE A 147 0.29 13.97 7.22
N ARG A 148 1.42 14.25 7.85
CA ARG A 148 2.33 13.24 8.39
C ARG A 148 2.47 13.44 9.89
N TRP A 149 2.29 12.38 10.67
CA TRP A 149 2.62 12.39 12.10
C TRP A 149 3.41 11.13 12.44
N GLY A 150 4.70 11.27 12.75
CA GLY A 150 5.59 10.13 12.95
C GLY A 150 5.62 9.20 11.73
N ASN A 151 5.10 7.98 11.91
CA ASN A 151 4.96 6.98 10.85
C ASN A 151 3.55 6.90 10.21
N ILE A 152 2.65 7.83 10.54
CA ILE A 152 1.29 7.90 10.01
C ILE A 152 1.23 8.94 8.88
N TYR A 153 0.68 8.54 7.74
CA TYR A 153 0.52 9.34 6.52
C TYR A 153 -0.98 9.41 6.17
N ILE A 154 -1.59 10.56 6.46
CA ILE A 154 -3.02 10.81 6.31
C ILE A 154 -3.25 11.48 4.95
N MET A 155 -4.00 10.81 4.08
CA MET A 155 -4.21 11.24 2.69
C MET A 155 -5.71 11.43 2.39
N ALA A 156 -5.99 12.16 1.31
CA ALA A 156 -7.35 12.36 0.85
C ALA A 156 -8.02 11.05 0.41
N GLY A 157 -9.36 11.03 0.38
CA GLY A 157 -10.11 9.91 -0.20
C GLY A 157 -10.15 9.92 -1.73
N VAL A 158 -10.02 11.10 -2.34
CA VAL A 158 -10.10 11.27 -3.81
C VAL A 158 -8.83 10.72 -4.48
N PRO A 159 -8.92 9.71 -5.37
CA PRO A 159 -7.73 9.00 -5.88
C PRO A 159 -6.68 9.87 -6.57
N SER A 160 -7.09 10.88 -7.33
CA SER A 160 -6.17 11.81 -8.00
C SER A 160 -5.40 12.68 -7.01
N ILE A 161 -6.00 13.02 -5.87
CA ILE A 161 -5.35 13.77 -4.81
C ILE A 161 -4.35 12.88 -4.09
N THR A 162 -4.75 11.66 -3.72
CA THR A 162 -3.87 10.65 -3.12
C THR A 162 -2.66 10.39 -4.00
N ALA A 163 -2.84 10.29 -5.32
CA ALA A 163 -1.73 10.09 -6.25
C ALA A 163 -0.69 11.21 -6.17
N GLY A 164 -1.13 12.46 -6.08
CA GLY A 164 -0.22 13.60 -5.91
C GLY A 164 0.52 13.61 -4.59
N MET A 165 -0.15 13.22 -3.50
CA MET A 165 0.47 13.09 -2.18
C MET A 165 1.53 11.98 -2.18
N LEU A 166 1.24 10.82 -2.79
CA LEU A 166 2.21 9.72 -2.93
C LEU A 166 3.41 10.12 -3.79
N GLU A 167 3.19 10.87 -4.86
CA GLU A 167 4.28 11.37 -5.68
C GLU A 167 5.21 12.30 -4.90
N ALA A 168 4.67 13.21 -4.09
CA ALA A 168 5.46 14.08 -3.21
C ALA A 168 6.30 13.30 -2.18
N LEU A 169 5.90 12.07 -1.84
CA LEU A 169 6.60 11.18 -0.93
C LEU A 169 7.65 10.29 -1.61
N THR A 170 7.69 10.25 -2.94
CA THR A 170 8.57 9.33 -3.68
C THR A 170 10.04 9.60 -3.36
N GLY A 171 10.76 8.55 -2.92
CA GLY A 171 12.16 8.64 -2.53
C GLY A 171 12.42 9.30 -1.16
N THR A 172 11.36 9.64 -0.41
CA THR A 172 11.50 10.28 0.92
C THR A 172 11.39 9.29 2.08
N LEU A 173 10.81 8.09 1.84
CA LEU A 173 10.71 7.03 2.85
C LEU A 173 11.88 6.05 2.71
N GLU A 174 12.27 5.45 3.83
CA GLU A 174 13.22 4.34 3.82
C GLU A 174 12.53 3.09 3.25
N GLY A 175 13.14 2.55 2.21
CA GLY A 175 12.68 1.35 1.51
C GLY A 175 13.64 0.19 1.68
N GLY A 176 13.12 -1.03 1.53
CA GLY A 176 13.95 -2.23 1.40
C GLY A 176 14.40 -2.45 -0.03
N ALA A 177 15.11 -3.57 -0.27
CA ALA A 177 15.38 -4.02 -1.62
C ALA A 177 14.06 -4.26 -2.38
N PRO A 178 13.97 -3.87 -3.67
CA PRO A 178 12.75 -4.02 -4.44
C PRO A 178 12.35 -5.49 -4.51
N LEU A 179 11.06 -5.76 -4.37
CA LEU A 179 10.54 -7.12 -4.54
C LEU A 179 10.44 -7.41 -6.05
N LEU A 180 11.36 -8.21 -6.55
CA LEU A 180 11.37 -8.70 -7.92
C LEU A 180 10.33 -9.81 -8.07
N SER A 181 9.75 -9.93 -9.26
CA SER A 181 8.81 -10.99 -9.58
C SER A 181 8.94 -11.49 -11.00
N GLU A 182 8.82 -12.80 -11.17
CA GLU A 182 8.79 -13.49 -12.47
C GLU A 182 7.58 -14.41 -12.53
N THR A 183 7.05 -14.64 -13.74
CA THR A 183 5.86 -15.48 -13.93
C THR A 183 6.17 -16.68 -14.81
N ILE A 184 5.74 -17.87 -14.38
CA ILE A 184 5.74 -19.10 -15.16
C ILE A 184 4.30 -19.55 -15.34
N GLY A 185 3.81 -19.55 -16.58
CA GLY A 185 2.47 -20.05 -16.93
C GLY A 185 2.50 -21.51 -17.34
N CYS A 186 1.47 -22.27 -16.99
CA CYS A 186 1.35 -23.66 -17.41
C CYS A 186 -0.13 -24.10 -17.51
N TRP A 187 -0.46 -24.90 -18.52
CA TRP A 187 -1.77 -25.54 -18.65
C TRP A 187 -1.88 -26.74 -17.70
N VAL A 188 -2.03 -26.46 -16.41
CA VAL A 188 -2.14 -27.43 -15.32
C VAL A 188 -3.05 -26.89 -14.22
N GLY A 189 -3.82 -27.77 -13.57
CA GLY A 189 -4.55 -27.41 -12.36
C GLY A 189 -3.60 -27.21 -11.19
N GLU A 190 -3.86 -26.21 -10.34
CA GLU A 190 -3.02 -25.90 -9.18
C GLU A 190 -2.83 -27.11 -8.25
N SER A 191 -3.91 -27.87 -8.01
CA SER A 191 -3.86 -29.06 -7.15
C SER A 191 -2.94 -30.16 -7.66
N GLU A 192 -2.72 -30.24 -8.98
CA GLU A 192 -1.86 -31.26 -9.58
C GLU A 192 -0.37 -31.01 -9.34
N VAL A 193 -0.01 -29.77 -9.02
CA VAL A 193 1.39 -29.34 -8.82
C VAL A 193 1.64 -28.74 -7.43
N ALA A 194 0.67 -28.81 -6.53
CA ALA A 194 0.75 -28.22 -5.19
C ALA A 194 1.99 -28.68 -4.39
N ASP A 195 2.34 -29.96 -4.47
CA ASP A 195 3.54 -30.49 -3.80
C ASP A 195 4.83 -29.98 -4.44
N LEU A 196 4.87 -29.85 -5.76
CA LEU A 196 6.00 -29.25 -6.46
C LEU A 196 6.18 -27.79 -6.05
N LEU A 197 5.10 -27.00 -6.00
CA LEU A 197 5.14 -25.60 -5.59
C LEU A 197 5.66 -25.48 -4.15
N ARG A 198 5.09 -26.26 -3.22
CA ARG A 198 5.50 -26.29 -1.81
C ARG A 198 6.97 -26.66 -1.66
N GLN A 199 7.41 -27.72 -2.33
CA GLN A 199 8.78 -28.20 -2.21
C GLN A 199 9.77 -27.20 -2.81
N THR A 200 9.42 -26.60 -3.95
CA THR A 200 10.27 -25.59 -4.61
C THR A 200 10.41 -24.35 -3.75
N GLU A 201 9.33 -23.81 -3.19
CA GLU A 201 9.39 -22.67 -2.26
C GLU A 201 10.25 -23.01 -1.04
N LYS A 202 10.06 -24.20 -0.46
CA LYS A 202 10.81 -24.64 0.72
C LYS A 202 12.32 -24.78 0.47
N THR A 203 12.74 -25.18 -0.72
CA THR A 203 14.17 -25.34 -1.06
C THR A 203 14.84 -24.06 -1.53
N HIS A 204 14.08 -22.98 -1.79
CA HIS A 204 14.59 -21.69 -2.24
C HIS A 204 14.26 -20.61 -1.21
N GLU A 205 15.00 -20.63 -0.09
CA GLU A 205 14.81 -19.66 1.00
C GLU A 205 14.92 -18.21 0.48
N GLY A 206 13.95 -17.37 0.85
CA GLY A 206 13.87 -15.99 0.36
C GLY A 206 13.09 -15.83 -0.94
N CYS A 207 12.54 -16.91 -1.49
CA CYS A 207 11.54 -16.88 -2.54
C CYS A 207 10.13 -17.16 -1.99
N GLN A 208 9.12 -16.61 -2.65
CA GLN A 208 7.71 -16.93 -2.43
C GLN A 208 7.06 -17.27 -3.77
N ILE A 209 6.21 -18.28 -3.80
CA ILE A 209 5.52 -18.75 -5.01
C ILE A 209 4.01 -18.60 -4.78
N GLY A 210 3.37 -17.71 -5.55
CA GLY A 210 1.91 -17.60 -5.62
C GLY A 210 1.35 -18.34 -6.83
N SER A 211 0.20 -18.98 -6.69
CA SER A 211 -0.55 -19.59 -7.80
C SER A 211 -1.78 -18.76 -8.15
N TYR A 212 -2.01 -18.55 -9.44
CA TYR A 212 -3.14 -17.79 -9.99
C TYR A 212 -3.83 -18.64 -11.05
N PRO A 213 -4.80 -19.49 -10.68
CA PRO A 213 -5.51 -20.35 -11.62
C PRO A 213 -6.38 -19.54 -12.58
N PHE A 214 -6.52 -20.02 -13.79
CA PHE A 214 -7.38 -19.45 -14.82
C PHE A 214 -8.05 -20.53 -15.66
N TRP A 215 -9.14 -20.14 -16.32
CA TRP A 215 -9.82 -20.93 -17.32
C TRP A 215 -9.80 -20.18 -18.65
N ARG A 216 -9.14 -20.75 -19.66
CA ARG A 216 -9.02 -20.17 -21.00
C ARG A 216 -9.12 -21.28 -22.03
N GLU A 217 -9.77 -21.01 -23.16
CA GLU A 217 -9.89 -21.97 -24.27
C GLU A 217 -10.46 -23.34 -23.86
N GLY A 218 -11.36 -23.37 -22.85
CA GLY A 218 -11.93 -24.62 -22.35
C GLY A 218 -10.96 -25.50 -21.55
N ARG A 219 -9.82 -24.95 -21.11
CA ARG A 219 -8.77 -25.65 -20.37
C ARG A 219 -8.43 -24.90 -19.08
N THR A 220 -8.08 -25.65 -18.04
CA THR A 220 -7.49 -25.11 -16.82
C THR A 220 -6.01 -24.83 -17.03
N GLY A 221 -5.57 -23.67 -16.55
CA GLY A 221 -4.16 -23.37 -16.38
C GLY A 221 -3.92 -22.57 -15.11
N ALA A 222 -2.66 -22.31 -14.82
CA ALA A 222 -2.25 -21.43 -13.72
C ALA A 222 -1.02 -20.62 -14.12
N ASN A 223 -0.98 -19.38 -13.63
CA ASN A 223 0.23 -18.56 -13.62
C ASN A 223 0.85 -18.66 -12.22
N PHE A 224 2.10 -19.10 -12.16
CA PHE A 224 2.88 -19.14 -10.94
C PHE A 224 3.76 -17.90 -10.88
N VAL A 225 3.57 -17.06 -9.87
CA VAL A 225 4.35 -15.83 -9.69
C VAL A 225 5.36 -16.06 -8.57
N ILE A 226 6.63 -16.10 -8.95
CA ILE A 226 7.77 -16.25 -8.04
C ILE A 226 8.23 -14.84 -7.66
N ARG A 227 8.48 -14.59 -6.38
CA ARG A 227 8.97 -13.30 -5.88
C ARG A 227 10.20 -13.47 -5.01
N SER A 228 11.17 -12.58 -5.16
CA SER A 228 12.34 -12.48 -4.27
C SER A 228 12.91 -11.06 -4.28
N VAL A 229 13.68 -10.70 -3.26
CA VAL A 229 14.51 -9.47 -3.29
C VAL A 229 15.91 -9.71 -3.85
N ASP A 230 16.24 -10.97 -4.12
CA ASP A 230 17.53 -11.42 -4.63
C ASP A 230 17.33 -11.97 -6.06
N PRO A 231 17.92 -11.34 -7.09
CA PRO A 231 17.73 -11.74 -8.48
C PRO A 231 18.26 -13.15 -8.76
N ASP A 232 19.33 -13.57 -8.11
CA ASP A 232 19.94 -14.89 -8.32
C ASP A 232 19.05 -15.99 -7.72
N ARG A 233 18.48 -15.74 -6.53
CA ARG A 233 17.50 -16.66 -5.92
C ARG A 233 16.21 -16.74 -6.72
N LEU A 234 15.74 -15.60 -7.24
CA LEU A 234 14.57 -15.56 -8.11
C LEU A 234 14.79 -16.42 -9.35
N ALA A 235 15.91 -16.19 -10.07
CA ALA A 235 16.25 -16.94 -11.27
C ALA A 235 16.40 -18.45 -10.99
N ALA A 236 17.07 -18.82 -9.89
CA ALA A 236 17.23 -20.22 -9.49
C ALA A 236 15.88 -20.89 -9.19
N CYS A 237 15.00 -20.22 -8.45
CA CYS A 237 13.67 -20.72 -8.11
C CYS A 237 12.78 -20.88 -9.35
N CYS A 238 12.81 -19.90 -10.27
CA CYS A 238 12.12 -20.00 -11.55
C CYS A 238 12.61 -21.19 -12.38
N ALA A 239 13.93 -21.37 -12.49
CA ALA A 239 14.52 -22.49 -13.21
C ALA A 239 14.12 -23.84 -12.60
N ALA A 240 14.13 -23.96 -11.26
CA ALA A 240 13.71 -25.16 -10.56
C ALA A 240 12.23 -25.48 -10.76
N LEU A 241 11.34 -24.48 -10.68
CA LEU A 241 9.92 -24.66 -10.92
C LEU A 241 9.64 -25.10 -12.37
N ALA A 242 10.27 -24.44 -13.34
CA ALA A 242 10.14 -24.80 -14.75
C ALA A 242 10.64 -26.24 -15.00
N ALA A 243 11.79 -26.62 -14.45
CA ALA A 243 12.33 -27.96 -14.58
C ALA A 243 11.40 -29.02 -13.95
N GLY A 244 10.83 -28.73 -12.77
CA GLY A 244 9.87 -29.62 -12.11
C GLY A 244 8.58 -29.82 -12.92
N LEU A 245 8.05 -28.74 -13.51
CA LEU A 245 6.89 -28.80 -14.40
C LEU A 245 7.20 -29.63 -15.66
N THR A 246 8.36 -29.41 -16.29
CA THR A 246 8.81 -30.19 -17.45
C THR A 246 8.99 -31.67 -17.11
N ALA A 247 9.59 -31.99 -15.96
CA ALA A 247 9.74 -33.37 -15.49
C ALA A 247 8.39 -34.05 -15.23
N GLY A 248 7.37 -33.29 -14.81
CA GLY A 248 5.98 -33.72 -14.70
C GLY A 248 5.22 -33.82 -16.02
N GLY A 249 5.91 -33.72 -17.17
CA GLY A 249 5.30 -33.82 -18.49
C GLY A 249 4.52 -32.57 -18.93
N ARG A 250 4.79 -31.41 -18.32
CA ARG A 250 4.13 -30.14 -18.63
C ARG A 250 5.03 -29.21 -19.43
N THR A 251 4.44 -28.19 -20.05
CA THR A 251 5.15 -27.18 -20.83
C THR A 251 5.04 -25.83 -20.14
N PRO A 252 6.01 -25.44 -19.30
CA PRO A 252 6.04 -24.11 -18.68
C PRO A 252 6.35 -23.02 -19.73
N VAL A 253 5.73 -21.85 -19.56
CA VAL A 253 5.90 -20.67 -20.41
C VAL A 253 6.36 -19.50 -19.56
N ALA A 254 7.55 -18.98 -19.84
CA ALA A 254 8.07 -17.78 -19.17
C ALA A 254 7.21 -16.56 -19.54
N GLY A 255 6.93 -15.69 -18.56
CA GLY A 255 6.06 -14.53 -18.72
C GLY A 255 4.57 -14.83 -18.51
N GLY A 256 4.20 -16.10 -18.26
CA GLY A 256 2.82 -16.50 -18.05
C GLY A 256 2.09 -16.95 -19.32
N LEU A 257 0.82 -17.32 -19.14
CA LEU A 257 -0.14 -17.72 -20.18
C LEU A 257 -1.32 -16.75 -20.26
#